data_AF-A0A7C0UGB7-F1
#
_entry.id   AF-A0A7C0UGB7-F1
#
_cell.length_a   1.000
_cell.length_b   1.000
_cell.length_c   1.000
_cell.angle_alpha   90.00
_cell.angle_beta   90.00
_cell.angle_gamma   90.00
#
_symmetry.space_group_name_H-M   'P 1'
#
loop_
_entity.id
_entity.type
_entity.pdbx_description
1 polymer ?
#
loop_
_entity_poly.entity_id
_entity_poly.type
_entity_poly.pdbx_seq_one_letter_code
_entity_poly.pdbx_strand_id
1 'polypeptide(L)'
;MQFFILLAIIIAMALVVFAVQNATAVTLTFLAWEFSGSLAVILALTFAAGVLTGIFLSAPTWLRKSKEGRVQKRRIQELERELSKSTEEQGKTEVD
;
A
#
# COMPACT_ATOMS: atom_id res chain seq x y z
N MET A 1 -18.76 5.79 -10.10
CA MET A 1 -19.08 5.08 -8.84
C MET A 1 -19.96 3.85 -9.07
N GLN A 2 -21.13 3.97 -9.71
CA GLN A 2 -22.04 2.83 -9.96
C GLN A 2 -21.41 1.69 -10.78
N PHE A 3 -20.59 2.02 -11.79
CA PHE A 3 -19.86 1.02 -12.57
C PHE A 3 -18.93 0.13 -11.72
N PHE A 4 -18.21 0.72 -10.76
CA PHE A 4 -17.32 -0.03 -9.87
C PHE A 4 -18.10 -0.95 -8.93
N ILE A 5 -19.29 -0.52 -8.48
CA ILE A 5 -20.18 -1.36 -7.66
C ILE A 5 -20.67 -2.55 -8.49
N LEU A 6 -21.11 -2.32 -9.73
CA LEU A 6 -21.53 -3.40 -10.63
C LEU A 6 -20.39 -4.39 -10.88
N LEU A 7 -19.18 -3.89 -11.17
CA LEU A 7 -18.00 -4.72 -11.36
C LEU A 7 -17.66 -5.53 -10.09
N ALA A 8 -17.74 -4.92 -8.92
CA ALA A 8 -17.51 -5.59 -7.64
C ALA A 8 -18.53 -6.72 -7.40
N ILE A 9 -19.80 -6.50 -7.74
CA ILE A 9 -20.85 -7.53 -7.64
C ILE A 9 -20.55 -8.70 -8.59
N ILE A 10 -20.16 -8.41 -9.85
CA ILE A 10 -19.80 -9.45 -10.82
C ILE A 10 -18.61 -10.29 -10.31
N ILE A 11 -17.58 -9.63 -9.80
CA ILE A 11 -16.40 -10.31 -9.22
C ILE A 11 -16.80 -11.14 -8.00
N ALA A 12 -17.61 -10.59 -7.09
CA ALA A 12 -18.08 -11.32 -5.92
C ALA A 12 -18.88 -12.57 -6.31
N MET A 13 -19.76 -12.46 -7.31
CA MET A 13 -20.52 -13.59 -7.83
C MET A 13 -19.61 -14.65 -8.45
N ALA A 14 -18.60 -14.23 -9.23
CA ALA A 14 -17.61 -15.15 -9.79
C ALA A 14 -16.82 -15.88 -8.68
N LEU A 15 -16.46 -15.20 -7.60
CA LEU A 15 -15.79 -15.80 -6.45
C LEU A 15 -16.67 -16.82 -5.73
N VAL A 16 -17.97 -16.53 -5.55
CA VAL A 16 -18.93 -17.49 -4.96
C VAL A 16 -19.06 -18.72 -5.84
N VAL A 17 -19.24 -18.53 -7.15
CA VAL A 17 -19.32 -19.63 -8.12
C VAL A 17 -18.04 -20.47 -8.11
N PHE A 18 -16.88 -19.81 -8.09
CA PHE A 18 -15.58 -20.46 -7.96
C PHE A 18 -15.49 -21.30 -6.67
N ALA A 19 -15.91 -20.76 -5.53
CA ALA A 19 -15.88 -21.46 -4.24
C ALA A 19 -16.81 -22.68 -4.21
N VAL A 20 -18.04 -22.55 -4.74
CA VAL A 20 -19.02 -23.65 -4.79
C VAL A 20 -18.56 -24.76 -5.73
N GLN A 21 -18.05 -24.42 -6.92
CA GLN A 21 -17.58 -25.43 -7.87
C GLN A 21 -16.30 -26.14 -7.41
N ASN A 22 -15.46 -25.47 -6.62
CA ASN A 22 -14.21 -26.01 -6.10
C ASN A 22 -14.31 -26.37 -4.61
N ALA A 23 -15.50 -26.77 -4.14
CA ALA A 23 -15.74 -27.14 -2.74
C ALA A 23 -15.14 -28.50 -2.36
N THR A 24 -14.67 -29.29 -3.33
CA THR A 24 -14.00 -30.57 -3.09
C THR A 24 -12.67 -30.35 -2.36
N ALA A 25 -12.42 -31.17 -1.34
CA ALA A 25 -11.19 -31.10 -0.57
C ALA A 25 -10.01 -31.63 -1.39
N VAL A 26 -8.92 -30.86 -1.40
CA VAL A 26 -7.63 -31.23 -1.98
C VAL A 26 -6.62 -31.29 -0.85
N THR A 27 -5.80 -32.35 -0.84
CA THR A 27 -4.67 -32.48 0.09
C THR A 27 -3.44 -31.83 -0.51
N LEU A 28 -2.84 -30.94 0.26
CA LEU A 28 -1.64 -30.20 -0.10
C LEU A 28 -0.53 -30.62 0.85
N THR A 29 0.48 -31.30 0.30
CA THR A 29 1.67 -31.71 1.04
C THR A 29 2.79 -30.71 0.78
N PHE A 30 3.29 -30.08 1.84
CA PHE A 30 4.40 -29.14 1.80
C PHE A 30 5.45 -29.52 2.83
N LEU A 31 6.60 -30.00 2.36
CA LEU A 31 7.70 -30.48 3.20
C LEU A 31 7.23 -31.62 4.14
N ALA A 32 6.99 -31.35 5.42
CA ALA A 32 6.49 -32.30 6.42
C ALA A 32 5.04 -31.99 6.87
N TRP A 33 4.39 -31.01 6.26
CA TRP A 33 3.03 -30.61 6.59
C TRP A 33 2.05 -31.09 5.52
N GLU A 34 0.90 -31.57 5.97
CA GLU A 34 -0.22 -31.88 5.10
C GLU A 34 -1.42 -31.03 5.51
N PHE A 35 -2.03 -30.40 4.52
CA PHE A 35 -3.22 -29.58 4.72
C PHE A 35 -4.31 -30.02 3.75
N SER A 36 -5.46 -30.41 4.28
CA SER A 36 -6.64 -30.74 3.47
C SER A 36 -7.64 -29.60 3.54
N GLY A 37 -8.03 -29.05 2.39
CA GLY A 37 -9.04 -28.00 2.31
C GLY A 37 -9.56 -27.85 0.90
N SER A 38 -10.63 -27.08 0.71
CA SER A 38 -11.08 -26.77 -0.64
C SER A 38 -10.02 -25.94 -1.38
N LEU A 39 -9.91 -26.13 -2.70
CA LEU A 39 -8.95 -25.37 -3.51
C LEU A 39 -9.14 -23.86 -3.34
N ALA A 40 -10.39 -23.42 -3.21
CA ALA A 40 -10.73 -22.01 -3.01
C ALA A 40 -10.16 -21.44 -1.70
N VAL A 41 -10.28 -22.18 -0.58
CA VAL A 41 -9.74 -21.75 0.73
C VAL A 41 -8.22 -21.69 0.68
N ILE A 42 -7.60 -22.70 0.10
CA ILE A 42 -6.14 -22.77 -0.04
C ILE A 42 -5.63 -21.56 -0.83
N LEU A 43 -6.20 -21.28 -2.00
CA LEU A 43 -5.79 -20.13 -2.82
C LEU A 43 -6.01 -18.81 -2.08
N ALA A 44 -7.16 -18.63 -1.42
CA ALA A 44 -7.43 -17.43 -0.63
C ALA A 44 -6.39 -17.21 0.47
N LEU A 45 -6.03 -18.26 1.21
CA LEU A 45 -5.00 -18.19 2.26
C LEU A 45 -3.61 -17.86 1.68
N THR A 46 -3.21 -18.52 0.58
CA THR A 46 -1.91 -18.24 -0.05
C THR A 46 -1.83 -16.81 -0.59
N PHE A 47 -2.91 -16.31 -1.18
CA PHE A 47 -2.98 -14.94 -1.67
C PHE A 47 -2.91 -13.94 -0.51
N ALA A 48 -3.68 -14.16 0.56
CA ALA A 48 -3.65 -13.33 1.76
C ALA A 48 -2.24 -13.31 2.37
N ALA A 49 -1.57 -14.46 2.48
CA ALA A 49 -0.19 -14.55 2.96
C ALA A 49 0.79 -13.76 2.08
N GLY A 50 0.65 -13.85 0.75
CA GLY A 50 1.44 -13.07 -0.20
C GLY A 50 1.25 -11.56 -0.05
N VAL A 51 0.00 -11.10 0.07
CA VAL A 51 -0.32 -9.68 0.32
C VAL A 51 0.26 -9.20 1.65
N LEU A 52 0.07 -9.97 2.73
CA LEU A 52 0.63 -9.64 4.04
C LEU A 52 2.16 -9.55 4.00
N THR A 53 2.81 -10.49 3.32
CA THR A 53 4.27 -10.47 3.13
C THR A 53 4.71 -9.25 2.32
N GLY A 54 4.00 -8.91 1.25
CA GLY A 54 4.28 -7.72 0.44
C GLY A 54 4.12 -6.42 1.23
N ILE A 55 3.09 -6.31 2.08
CA ILE A 55 2.91 -5.17 3.00
C ILE A 55 4.05 -5.12 4.00
N PHE A 56 4.40 -6.25 4.62
CA PHE A 56 5.45 -6.33 5.62
C PHE A 56 6.81 -5.90 5.04
N LEU A 57 7.12 -6.34 3.82
CA LEU A 57 8.34 -5.98 3.11
C LEU A 57 8.35 -4.50 2.68
N SER A 58 7.17 -3.94 2.39
CA SER A 58 7.01 -2.53 1.99
C SER A 58 6.94 -1.56 3.17
N ALA A 59 6.63 -2.03 4.38
CA ALA A 59 6.55 -1.19 5.58
C ALA A 59 7.79 -0.31 5.80
N PRO A 60 9.04 -0.84 5.81
CA PRO A 60 10.22 -0.01 6.08
C PRO A 60 10.45 1.08 5.02
N THR A 61 10.14 0.82 3.75
CA THR A 61 10.32 1.82 2.69
C THR A 61 9.35 2.98 2.86
N TRP A 62 8.12 2.70 3.31
CA TRP A 62 7.12 3.73 3.57
C TRP A 62 7.48 4.59 4.79
N LEU A 63 8.02 3.98 5.85
CA LEU A 63 8.54 4.72 7.01
C LEU A 63 9.70 5.65 6.63
N ARG A 64 10.65 5.18 5.80
CA ARG A 64 11.80 6.00 5.33
C ARG A 64 11.33 7.20 4.52
N LYS A 65 10.43 6.98 3.56
CA LYS A 65 9.83 8.05 2.75
C LYS A 65 9.08 9.09 3.59
N SER A 66 8.38 8.67 4.64
CA SER A 66 7.70 9.59 5.57
C SER A 66 8.69 10.48 6.33
N LYS A 67 9.83 9.92 6.76
CA LYS A 67 10.90 10.70 7.42
C LYS A 67 11.56 11.68 6.45
N GLU A 68 11.94 11.21 5.26
CA GLU A 68 12.54 12.05 4.21
C GLU A 68 11.62 13.21 3.83
N GLY A 69 10.31 12.96 3.67
CA GLY A 69 9.34 14.01 3.37
C GLY A 69 9.24 15.07 4.48
N ARG A 70 9.39 14.69 5.76
CA ARG A 70 9.41 15.66 6.88
C ARG A 70 10.68 16.50 6.86
N VAL A 71 11.84 15.90 6.57
CA VAL A 71 13.12 16.60 6.48
C VAL A 71 13.10 17.59 5.31
N GLN A 72 12.65 17.16 4.14
CA GLN A 72 12.53 18.00 2.96
C GLN A 72 11.59 19.19 3.19
N LYS A 73 10.43 18.99 3.83
CA LYS A 73 9.52 20.09 4.18
C LYS A 73 10.15 21.13 5.12
N ARG A 74 10.94 20.69 6.10
CA ARG A 74 11.67 21.62 6.98
C ARG A 74 12.69 22.44 6.22
N ARG A 75 13.43 21.81 5.31
CA ARG A 75 14.44 22.50 4.49
C ARG A 75 13.81 23.53 3.56
N ILE A 76 12.65 23.23 2.98
CA ILE A 76 11.88 24.19 2.17
C ILE A 76 11.51 25.42 3.00
N GLN A 77 10.94 25.22 4.21
CA GLN A 77 10.57 26.35 5.09
C GLN A 77 11.77 27.19 5.54
N GLU A 78 12.92 26.56 5.77
CA GLU A 78 14.15 27.27 6.14
C GLU A 78 14.66 28.14 4.98
N LEU A 79 14.73 27.58 3.77
CA LEU A 79 15.14 28.30 2.57
C LEU A 79 14.16 29.44 2.21
N GLU A 80 12.86 29.23 2.36
CA GLU A 80 11.85 30.28 2.16
C GLU A 80 12.05 31.46 3.13
N ARG A 81 12.40 31.19 4.40
CA ARG A 81 12.68 32.21 5.41
C ARG A 81 13.99 32.95 5.17
N GLU A 82 15.02 32.26 4.68
CA GLU A 82 16.29 32.90 4.30
C GLU A 82 16.07 33.86 3.13
N LEU A 83 15.33 33.41 2.11
CA LEU A 83 15.03 34.20 0.93
C LEU A 83 14.21 35.45 1.28
N SER A 84 13.17 35.32 2.13
CA SER A 84 12.38 36.47 2.58
C SER A 84 13.21 37.50 3.35
N LYS A 85 14.13 37.05 4.21
CA LYS A 85 15.02 37.96 4.95
C LYS A 85 16.00 38.70 4.04
N SER A 86 16.60 38.01 3.08
CA SER A 86 17.52 38.65 2.12
C SER A 86 16.80 39.68 1.24
N THR A 87 15.54 39.44 0.84
CA THR A 87 14.74 40.42 0.10
C THR A 87 14.37 41.64 0.97
N GLU A 88 14.05 41.44 2.25
CA GLU A 88 13.80 42.54 3.20
C GLU A 88 15.07 43.40 3.46
N GLU A 89 16.24 42.76 3.57
CA GLU A 89 17.52 43.46 3.75
C GLU A 89 17.94 44.25 2.50
N GLN A 90 17.74 43.69 1.30
CA GLN A 90 18.01 44.41 0.04
C GLN A 90 17.07 45.61 -0.14
N GLY A 91 15.78 45.49 0.17
CA GLY A 91 14.84 46.62 0.10
C GLY A 91 15.11 47.73 1.13
N LYS A 92 15.79 47.42 2.24
CA LYS A 92 16.23 48.42 3.23
C LYS A 92 17.49 49.18 2.81
N THR A 93 18.32 48.57 1.98
CA THR A 93 19.61 49.15 1.53
C THR A 93 19.43 50.07 0.31
N GLU A 94 18.30 49.95 -0.40
CA GLU A 94 17.98 50.75 -1.59
C GLU A 94 17.15 52.02 -1.27
N VAL A 95 16.70 52.17 -0.02
CA VAL A 95 15.83 53.28 0.45
C VAL A 95 16.57 54.27 1.36
N ASP A 96 17.85 54.02 1.67
CA ASP A 96 18.76 54.91 2.43
C ASP A 96 19.82 55.50 1.49
#